data_AF-A0A8X6P227-F1
#
_entry.id   AF-A0A8X6P227-F1
#
_cell.length_a   1.000
_cell.length_b   1.000
_cell.length_c   1.000
_cell.angle_alpha   90.00
_cell.angle_beta   90.00
_cell.angle_gamma   90.00
#
_symmetry.space_group_name_H-M   'P 1'
#
loop_
_entity.id
_entity.type
_entity.pdbx_description
1 polymer ?
#
loop_
_entity_poly.entity_id
_entity_poly.type
_entity_poly.pdbx_seq_one_letter_code
_entity_poly.pdbx_strand_id
1 'polypeptide(L)'
;MGWLKVLVVLSALLAVGVADCSVDGFRCCLSEFLPLVSPAGIQLTEKRLTAACMIGSATWECIADYSDNCVGQENEKLEESINNTKNFIGKICPTTSDFMKSVIEYEECFQNASLSFQSCYNKTLLPDSLTNDDKSKWKAECCEYKNLRNCAVQAVEDTCGATASQVLQDEITNLNGAGLELACLEVFGECSNSAMMLASSLLPILFAFLCMFL
;
A
#
# COMPACT_ATOMS: atom_id res chain seq x y z
N MET A 1 48.05 -30.31 -10.42
CA MET A 1 48.36 -29.02 -9.77
C MET A 1 47.48 -27.95 -10.42
N GLY A 2 46.33 -27.52 -9.91
CA GLY A 2 45.74 -27.65 -8.59
C GLY A 2 45.24 -26.31 -8.01
N TRP A 3 45.39 -25.19 -8.72
CA TRP A 3 45.22 -23.84 -8.14
C TRP A 3 44.31 -22.90 -8.98
N LEU A 4 43.67 -23.37 -10.05
CA LEU A 4 42.87 -22.52 -10.95
C LEU A 4 41.34 -22.62 -10.79
N LYS A 5 40.84 -23.42 -9.83
CA LYS A 5 39.39 -23.63 -9.61
C LYS A 5 38.80 -22.85 -8.42
N VAL A 6 39.60 -22.06 -7.71
CA VAL A 6 39.16 -21.35 -6.49
C VAL A 6 38.68 -19.92 -6.76
N LEU A 7 38.90 -19.37 -7.96
CA LEU A 7 38.58 -17.97 -8.27
C LEU A 7 37.19 -17.72 -8.89
N VAL A 8 36.36 -18.76 -9.09
CA VAL A 8 35.02 -18.60 -9.72
C VAL A 8 33.87 -18.61 -8.70
N VAL A 9 34.15 -18.83 -7.40
CA VAL A 9 33.10 -18.96 -6.36
C VAL A 9 32.91 -17.68 -5.52
N LEU A 10 33.75 -16.65 -5.70
CA LEU A 10 33.74 -15.46 -4.83
C LEU A 10 33.09 -14.20 -5.42
N SER A 11 32.53 -14.26 -6.63
CA SER A 11 31.88 -13.10 -7.26
C SER A 11 30.36 -13.05 -7.04
N ALA A 12 29.78 -14.00 -6.31
CA ALA A 12 28.33 -14.17 -6.21
C ALA A 12 27.69 -13.66 -4.90
N LEU A 13 28.43 -13.02 -4.00
CA LEU A 13 27.93 -12.68 -2.65
C LEU A 13 28.15 -11.24 -2.20
N LEU A 14 28.22 -10.28 -3.13
CA LEU A 14 28.17 -8.86 -2.79
C LEU A 14 27.23 -8.09 -3.73
N ALA A 15 26.05 -8.63 -3.97
CA ALA A 15 24.90 -7.75 -4.15
C ALA A 15 24.53 -7.29 -2.74
N VAL A 16 25.27 -6.31 -2.20
CA VAL A 16 24.73 -5.50 -1.12
C VAL A 16 23.59 -4.74 -1.80
N GLY A 17 22.39 -5.29 -1.72
CA GLY A 17 21.18 -4.56 -2.10
C GLY A 17 21.21 -3.29 -1.27
N VAL A 18 21.41 -2.14 -1.93
CA VAL A 18 21.24 -0.86 -1.25
C VAL A 18 19.78 -0.84 -0.84
N ALA A 19 19.51 -0.86 0.48
CA ALA A 19 18.16 -0.78 0.98
C ALA A 19 17.51 0.48 0.38
N ASP A 20 16.42 0.29 -0.36
CA ASP A 20 15.65 1.42 -0.87
C ASP A 20 14.94 2.06 0.33
N CYS A 21 15.46 3.20 0.77
CA CYS A 21 14.92 3.95 1.91
C CYS A 21 13.81 4.94 1.52
N SER A 22 13.22 4.76 0.34
CA SER A 22 12.02 5.48 -0.06
C SER A 22 10.75 4.85 0.54
N VAL A 23 9.64 5.59 0.46
CA VAL A 23 8.30 5.07 0.79
C VAL A 23 7.98 3.81 -0.02
N ASP A 24 8.46 3.71 -1.27
CA ASP A 24 8.26 2.54 -2.11
C ASP A 24 9.02 1.31 -1.60
N GLY A 25 10.21 1.50 -1.03
CA GLY A 25 10.96 0.44 -0.36
C GLY A 25 10.17 -0.20 0.78
N PHE A 26 9.54 0.61 1.64
CA PHE A 26 8.65 0.09 2.70
C PHE A 26 7.41 -0.60 2.13
N ARG A 27 6.78 -0.02 1.09
CA ARG A 27 5.61 -0.60 0.42
C ARG A 27 5.93 -1.96 -0.20
N CYS A 28 7.15 -2.18 -0.70
CA CYS A 28 7.54 -3.46 -1.26
C CYS A 28 7.54 -4.60 -0.24
N CYS A 29 7.80 -4.32 1.04
CA CYS A 29 7.64 -5.31 2.10
C CYS A 29 6.19 -5.78 2.27
N LEU A 30 5.22 -4.96 1.86
CA LEU A 30 3.79 -5.23 1.96
C LEU A 30 3.20 -5.85 0.69
N SER A 31 4.04 -6.24 -0.28
CA SER A 31 3.62 -6.70 -1.61
C SER A 31 2.56 -7.80 -1.62
N GLU A 32 2.52 -8.68 -0.63
CA GLU A 32 1.49 -9.73 -0.50
C GLU A 32 0.13 -9.19 -0.04
N PHE A 33 0.11 -8.05 0.66
CA PHE A 33 -1.08 -7.38 1.13
C PHE A 33 -1.64 -6.37 0.12
N LEU A 34 -0.79 -5.75 -0.71
CA LEU A 34 -1.21 -4.75 -1.69
C LEU A 34 -2.34 -5.24 -2.63
N PRO A 35 -2.39 -6.50 -3.10
CA PRO A 35 -3.47 -6.99 -3.94
C PRO A 35 -4.86 -7.04 -3.28
N LEU A 36 -4.95 -6.96 -1.94
CA LEU A 36 -6.21 -6.98 -1.20
C LEU A 36 -7.10 -5.78 -1.57
N VAL A 37 -6.49 -4.62 -1.81
CA VAL A 37 -7.15 -3.42 -2.33
C VAL A 37 -6.25 -2.82 -3.39
N SER A 38 -6.64 -2.96 -4.65
CA SER A 38 -5.78 -2.61 -5.78
C SER A 38 -6.60 -1.94 -6.87
N PRO A 39 -5.99 -1.41 -7.93
CA PRO A 39 -6.75 -0.86 -9.06
C PRO A 39 -7.70 -1.88 -9.71
N ALA A 40 -7.47 -3.18 -9.51
CA ALA A 40 -8.37 -4.24 -9.96
C ALA A 40 -9.64 -4.39 -9.09
N GLY A 41 -9.76 -3.66 -7.97
CA GLY A 41 -10.89 -3.70 -7.04
C GLY A 41 -10.50 -4.11 -5.63
N ILE A 42 -11.52 -4.38 -4.82
CA ILE A 42 -11.41 -4.83 -3.43
C ILE A 42 -11.47 -6.37 -3.43
N GLN A 43 -10.34 -7.01 -3.17
CA GLN A 43 -10.18 -8.47 -3.08
C GLN A 43 -10.00 -8.92 -1.62
N LEU A 44 -10.61 -8.20 -0.68
CA LEU A 44 -10.67 -8.58 0.73
C LEU A 44 -11.57 -9.82 0.90
N THR A 45 -10.95 -10.99 0.80
CA THR A 45 -11.58 -12.29 1.02
C THR A 45 -10.81 -13.09 2.05
N GLU A 46 -11.47 -14.05 2.71
CA GLU A 46 -10.81 -14.93 3.70
C GLU A 46 -9.59 -15.61 3.07
N LYS A 47 -9.76 -16.13 1.86
CA LYS A 47 -8.72 -16.85 1.11
C LYS A 47 -7.51 -15.95 0.82
N ARG A 48 -7.74 -14.72 0.37
CA ARG A 48 -6.66 -13.80 0.00
C ARG A 48 -5.92 -13.29 1.23
N LEU A 49 -6.65 -12.91 2.28
CA LEU A 49 -6.05 -12.45 3.52
C LEU A 49 -5.24 -13.57 4.19
N THR A 50 -5.78 -14.79 4.23
CA THR A 50 -5.05 -15.97 4.76
C THR A 50 -3.77 -16.22 3.96
N ALA A 51 -3.82 -16.14 2.63
CA ALA A 51 -2.64 -16.32 1.79
C ALA A 51 -1.56 -15.27 2.06
N ALA A 52 -1.94 -13.99 2.17
CA ALA A 52 -0.99 -12.92 2.52
C ALA A 52 -0.37 -13.16 3.91
N CYS A 53 -1.18 -13.59 4.88
CA CYS A 53 -0.74 -13.89 6.24
C CYS A 53 0.16 -15.12 6.35
N MET A 54 0.09 -16.10 5.43
CA MET A 54 1.02 -17.23 5.39
C MET A 54 2.46 -16.79 5.08
N ILE A 55 2.62 -15.69 4.35
CA ILE A 55 3.93 -15.08 4.00
C ILE A 55 4.30 -13.99 5.02
N GLY A 56 3.46 -13.77 6.04
CA GLY A 56 3.61 -12.70 7.01
C GLY A 56 5.00 -12.65 7.65
N SER A 57 5.63 -13.78 7.97
CA SER A 57 6.99 -13.79 8.56
C SER A 57 8.05 -13.15 7.65
N ALA A 58 7.97 -13.34 6.34
CA ALA A 58 8.88 -12.71 5.38
C ALA A 58 8.59 -11.20 5.26
N THR A 59 7.31 -10.82 5.28
CA THR A 59 6.91 -9.40 5.38
C THR A 59 7.47 -8.76 6.66
N TRP A 60 7.37 -9.44 7.79
CA TRP A 60 7.90 -8.95 9.07
C TRP A 60 9.42 -8.73 9.03
N GLU A 61 10.16 -9.67 8.46
CA GLU A 61 11.61 -9.58 8.29
C GLU A 61 11.97 -8.41 7.37
N CYS A 62 11.31 -8.27 6.22
CA CYS A 62 11.53 -7.14 5.31
C CYS A 62 11.26 -5.78 6.00
N ILE A 63 10.16 -5.66 6.74
CA ILE A 63 9.84 -4.42 7.46
C ILE A 63 10.88 -4.15 8.56
N ALA A 64 11.35 -5.18 9.27
CA ALA A 64 12.40 -5.02 10.27
C ALA A 64 13.71 -4.54 9.64
N ASP A 65 14.13 -5.16 8.54
CA ASP A 65 15.31 -4.76 7.79
C ASP A 65 15.19 -3.33 7.24
N TYR A 66 14.04 -2.96 6.69
CA TYR A 66 13.77 -1.58 6.27
C TYR A 66 13.90 -0.62 7.46
N SER A 67 13.30 -0.96 8.60
CA SER A 67 13.37 -0.15 9.82
C SER A 67 14.82 0.06 10.26
N ASP A 68 15.59 -1.01 10.36
CA ASP A 68 16.97 -0.97 10.88
C ASP A 68 17.93 -0.22 9.97
N ASN A 69 17.72 -0.28 8.65
CA ASN A 69 18.63 0.32 7.67
C ASN A 69 18.21 1.73 7.22
N CYS A 70 16.91 2.05 7.25
CA CYS A 70 16.37 3.27 6.65
C CYS A 70 15.73 4.23 7.65
N VAL A 71 15.33 3.77 8.83
CA VAL A 71 14.74 4.62 9.86
C VAL A 71 15.83 5.00 10.85
N GLY A 72 16.44 6.16 10.62
CA GLY A 72 17.32 6.74 11.63
C GLY A 72 16.56 7.00 12.93
N GLN A 73 17.28 6.98 14.07
CA GLN A 73 16.71 7.20 15.41
C GLN A 73 15.94 8.53 15.57
N GLU A 74 16.10 9.47 14.64
CA GLU A 74 15.46 10.79 14.68
C GLU A 74 14.13 10.85 13.90
N ASN A 75 13.70 9.79 13.20
CA ASN A 75 12.46 9.79 12.41
C ASN A 75 11.32 9.05 13.13
N GLU A 76 10.95 9.56 14.31
CA GLU A 76 9.93 8.98 15.20
C GLU A 76 8.59 8.74 14.48
N LYS A 77 8.16 9.63 13.58
CA LYS A 77 6.90 9.48 12.85
C LYS A 77 6.92 8.32 11.86
N LEU A 78 8.05 8.09 11.19
CA LEU A 78 8.22 6.95 10.28
C LEU A 78 8.27 5.64 11.06
N GLU A 79 8.99 5.62 12.18
CA GLU A 79 9.01 4.48 13.09
C GLU A 79 7.61 4.16 13.62
N GLU A 80 6.84 5.17 14.03
CA GLU A 80 5.44 5.02 14.46
C GLU A 80 4.57 4.45 13.34
N SER A 81 4.68 4.96 12.11
CA SER A 81 3.93 4.44 10.96
C SER A 81 4.25 2.97 10.68
N ILE A 82 5.53 2.59 10.74
CA ILE A 82 5.97 1.21 10.56
C ILE A 82 5.41 0.32 11.68
N ASN A 83 5.48 0.77 12.93
CA ASN A 83 4.94 0.05 14.07
C ASN A 83 3.42 -0.10 14.00
N ASN A 84 2.70 0.90 13.48
CA ASN A 84 1.26 0.81 13.24
C ASN A 84 0.92 -0.27 12.19
N THR A 85 1.63 -0.29 11.06
CA THR A 85 1.49 -1.34 10.04
C THR A 85 1.80 -2.73 10.61
N LYS A 86 2.91 -2.88 11.32
CA LYS A 86 3.28 -4.11 12.04
C LYS A 86 2.14 -4.57 12.95
N ASN A 87 1.70 -3.71 13.86
CA ASN A 87 0.62 -4.01 14.79
C ASN A 87 -0.68 -4.39 14.07
N PHE A 88 -0.99 -3.73 12.96
CA PHE A 88 -2.15 -4.07 12.14
C PHE A 88 -2.04 -5.46 11.52
N ILE A 89 -0.92 -5.81 10.89
CA ILE A 89 -0.67 -7.17 10.36
C ILE A 89 -0.84 -8.22 11.46
N GLY A 90 -0.25 -7.97 12.64
CA GLY A 90 -0.37 -8.86 13.80
C GLY A 90 -1.80 -9.04 14.30
N LYS A 91 -2.67 -8.02 14.11
CA LYS A 91 -4.09 -8.07 14.49
C LYS A 91 -4.96 -8.77 13.46
N ILE A 92 -4.68 -8.63 12.16
CA ILE A 92 -5.56 -9.15 11.10
C ILE A 92 -5.26 -10.61 10.73
N CYS A 93 -4.02 -11.07 10.91
CA CYS A 93 -3.61 -12.41 10.50
C CYS A 93 -4.12 -13.60 11.33
N PRO A 94 -4.43 -13.47 12.64
CA PRO A 94 -5.10 -14.53 13.36
C PRO A 94 -6.49 -14.82 12.75
N THR A 95 -6.80 -16.09 12.49
CA THR A 95 -8.10 -16.51 11.94
C THR A 95 -9.28 -16.19 12.86
N THR A 96 -9.02 -15.99 14.15
CA THR A 96 -10.01 -15.61 15.16
C THR A 96 -10.15 -14.10 15.34
N SER A 97 -9.40 -13.29 14.58
CA SER A 97 -9.44 -11.82 14.69
C SER A 97 -10.79 -11.26 14.27
N ASP A 98 -11.16 -10.11 14.84
CA ASP A 98 -12.39 -9.43 14.44
C ASP A 98 -12.30 -8.90 13.01
N PHE A 99 -11.11 -8.52 12.54
CA PHE A 99 -10.89 -8.15 11.15
C PHE A 99 -11.18 -9.30 10.19
N MET A 100 -10.67 -10.51 10.46
CA MET A 100 -10.96 -11.69 9.65
C MET A 100 -12.46 -12.00 9.63
N LYS A 101 -13.14 -11.91 10.78
CA LYS A 101 -14.60 -12.10 10.86
C LYS A 101 -15.33 -11.08 9.98
N SER A 102 -14.95 -9.81 10.04
CA SER A 102 -15.56 -8.77 9.22
C SER A 102 -15.26 -8.96 7.73
N VAL A 103 -14.06 -9.44 7.36
CA VAL A 103 -13.75 -9.80 5.96
C VAL A 103 -14.67 -10.92 5.48
N ILE A 104 -14.87 -11.97 6.29
CA ILE A 104 -15.80 -13.06 5.97
C ILE A 104 -17.25 -12.54 5.86
N GLU A 105 -17.66 -11.67 6.78
CA GLU A 105 -19.02 -11.11 6.82
C GLU A 105 -19.32 -10.23 5.60
N TYR A 106 -18.36 -9.41 5.16
CA TYR A 106 -18.55 -8.42 4.11
C TYR A 106 -17.95 -8.82 2.75
N GLU A 107 -17.43 -10.03 2.58
CA GLU A 107 -16.74 -10.48 1.36
C GLU A 107 -17.56 -10.21 0.08
N GLU A 108 -18.81 -10.67 0.04
CA GLU A 108 -19.70 -10.45 -1.11
C GLU A 108 -19.96 -8.95 -1.34
N CYS A 109 -20.08 -8.18 -0.27
CA CYS A 109 -20.30 -6.74 -0.37
C CYS A 109 -19.09 -6.01 -0.94
N PHE A 110 -17.87 -6.35 -0.51
CA PHE A 110 -16.65 -5.80 -1.07
C PHE A 110 -16.48 -6.11 -2.56
N GLN A 111 -16.84 -7.33 -2.98
CA GLN A 111 -16.85 -7.69 -4.40
C GLN A 111 -17.83 -6.81 -5.20
N ASN A 112 -19.03 -6.58 -4.67
CA ASN A 112 -20.02 -5.70 -5.31
C ASN A 112 -19.59 -4.22 -5.33
N ALA A 113 -18.98 -3.74 -4.25
CA ALA A 113 -18.45 -2.38 -4.14
C ALA A 113 -17.20 -2.14 -5.01
N SER A 114 -16.54 -3.20 -5.50
CA SER A 114 -15.32 -3.10 -6.31
C SER A 114 -15.49 -2.29 -7.60
N LEU A 115 -16.66 -2.33 -8.24
CA LEU A 115 -16.93 -1.51 -9.42
C LEU A 115 -16.95 -0.01 -9.09
N SER A 116 -17.58 0.36 -7.96
CA SER A 116 -17.59 1.73 -7.46
C SER A 116 -16.19 2.19 -7.06
N PHE A 117 -15.42 1.32 -6.39
CA PHE A 117 -14.02 1.55 -6.08
C PHE A 117 -13.18 1.80 -7.35
N GLN A 118 -13.31 0.95 -8.38
CA GLN A 118 -12.58 1.12 -9.64
C GLN A 118 -12.94 2.45 -10.32
N SER A 119 -14.20 2.89 -10.19
CA SER A 119 -14.62 4.21 -10.66
C SER A 119 -13.90 5.34 -9.93
N CYS A 120 -13.66 5.22 -8.61
CA CYS A 120 -12.84 6.17 -7.86
C CYS A 120 -11.41 6.21 -8.40
N TYR A 121 -10.79 5.05 -8.58
CA TYR A 121 -9.42 4.94 -9.08
C TYR A 121 -9.23 5.59 -10.46
N ASN A 122 -10.15 5.33 -11.39
CA ASN A 122 -10.08 5.88 -12.74
C ASN A 122 -10.25 7.40 -12.79
N LYS A 123 -10.91 8.01 -11.79
CA LYS A 123 -11.09 9.48 -11.70
C LYS A 123 -9.85 10.19 -11.14
N THR A 124 -8.98 9.46 -10.43
CA THR A 124 -7.78 10.00 -9.80
C THR A 124 -6.51 9.75 -10.62
N LEU A 125 -6.64 9.31 -11.87
CA LEU A 125 -5.52 9.23 -12.79
C LEU A 125 -5.13 10.65 -13.24
N LEU A 126 -3.89 11.05 -12.94
CA LEU A 126 -3.33 12.33 -13.37
C LEU A 126 -3.41 12.47 -14.90
N PRO A 127 -3.87 13.61 -15.43
CA PRO A 127 -3.44 14.01 -16.75
C PRO A 127 -1.92 14.27 -16.69
N ASP A 128 -1.17 13.81 -17.70
CA ASP A 128 0.29 13.97 -17.85
C ASP A 128 0.82 15.42 -17.80
N SER A 129 -0.05 16.41 -17.58
CA SER A 129 0.23 17.84 -17.64
C SER A 129 0.67 18.46 -16.31
N LEU A 130 1.34 17.72 -15.43
CA LEU A 130 1.92 18.32 -14.23
C LEU A 130 3.17 19.12 -14.60
N THR A 131 3.29 20.30 -13.99
CA THR A 131 4.43 21.22 -14.09
C THR A 131 5.74 20.52 -13.72
N ASN A 132 6.88 20.96 -14.27
CA ASN A 132 8.23 20.47 -13.89
C ASN A 132 8.66 20.79 -12.44
N ASP A 133 7.74 21.21 -11.57
CA ASP A 133 8.00 21.53 -10.16
C ASP A 133 7.67 20.32 -9.27
N ASP A 134 8.70 19.71 -8.68
CA ASP A 134 8.58 18.50 -7.87
C ASP A 134 7.66 18.70 -6.65
N LYS A 135 7.64 19.90 -6.06
CA LYS A 135 6.79 20.19 -4.90
C LYS A 135 5.31 20.21 -5.28
N SER A 136 4.96 20.86 -6.39
CA SER A 136 3.58 20.88 -6.90
C SER A 136 3.12 19.50 -7.34
N LYS A 137 4.02 18.70 -7.94
CA LYS A 137 3.76 17.30 -8.29
C LYS A 137 3.47 16.45 -7.06
N TRP A 138 4.35 16.49 -6.05
CA TRP A 138 4.15 15.77 -4.79
C TRP A 138 2.83 16.16 -4.10
N LYS A 139 2.53 17.47 -4.08
CA LYS A 139 1.25 17.95 -3.53
C LYS A 139 0.05 17.37 -4.28
N ALA A 140 0.11 17.33 -5.62
CA ALA A 140 -0.96 16.76 -6.43
C ALA A 140 -1.16 15.26 -6.11
N GLU A 141 -0.07 14.47 -6.09
CA GLU A 141 -0.10 13.04 -5.75
C GLU A 141 -0.71 12.79 -4.36
N CYS A 142 -0.33 13.58 -3.35
CA CYS A 142 -0.92 13.49 -2.01
C CYS A 142 -2.42 13.80 -1.98
N CYS A 143 -2.86 14.82 -2.71
CA CYS A 143 -4.27 15.16 -2.77
C CYS A 143 -5.10 14.12 -3.51
N GLU A 144 -4.53 13.49 -4.53
CA GLU A 144 -5.18 12.38 -5.24
C GLU A 144 -5.28 11.13 -4.39
N TYR A 145 -4.21 10.76 -3.69
CA TYR A 145 -4.27 9.67 -2.72
C TYR A 145 -5.38 9.90 -1.69
N LYS A 146 -5.47 11.11 -1.11
CA LYS A 146 -6.54 11.49 -0.18
C LYS A 146 -7.92 11.34 -0.82
N ASN A 147 -8.10 11.84 -2.04
CA ASN A 147 -9.38 11.79 -2.76
C ASN A 147 -9.77 10.36 -3.13
N LEU A 148 -8.82 9.55 -3.58
CA LEU A 148 -9.01 8.14 -3.90
C LEU A 148 -9.45 7.37 -2.65
N ARG A 149 -8.69 7.49 -1.55
CA ARG A 149 -9.02 6.85 -0.28
C ARG A 149 -10.42 7.24 0.18
N ASN A 150 -10.73 8.53 0.22
CA ASN A 150 -12.03 9.01 0.68
C ASN A 150 -13.17 8.52 -0.22
N CYS A 151 -12.99 8.55 -1.55
CA CYS A 151 -13.97 8.03 -2.50
C CYS A 151 -14.19 6.52 -2.32
N ALA A 152 -13.11 5.75 -2.15
CA ALA A 152 -13.16 4.31 -1.92
C ALA A 152 -13.92 3.95 -0.64
N VAL A 153 -13.60 4.62 0.48
CA VAL A 153 -14.28 4.43 1.76
C VAL A 153 -15.77 4.79 1.65
N GLN A 154 -16.09 5.94 1.03
CA GLN A 154 -17.48 6.34 0.83
C GLN A 154 -18.25 5.36 -0.06
N ALA A 155 -17.63 4.86 -1.14
CA ALA A 155 -18.25 3.90 -2.04
C ALA A 155 -18.64 2.59 -1.33
N VAL A 156 -17.78 2.12 -0.42
CA VAL A 156 -18.11 0.99 0.45
C VAL A 156 -19.16 1.37 1.48
N GLU A 157 -19.10 2.55 2.09
CA GLU A 157 -20.11 2.96 3.07
C GLU A 157 -21.51 3.02 2.47
N ASP A 158 -21.64 3.59 1.27
CA ASP A 158 -22.91 3.71 0.55
C ASP A 158 -23.52 2.34 0.19
N THR A 159 -22.67 1.32 0.01
CA THR A 159 -23.08 -0.01 -0.46
C THR A 159 -23.22 -1.02 0.69
N CYS A 160 -22.30 -0.97 1.65
CA CYS A 160 -22.04 -2.00 2.66
C CYS A 160 -22.23 -1.48 4.10
N GLY A 161 -22.37 -0.17 4.28
CA GLY A 161 -22.50 0.47 5.59
C GLY A 161 -21.17 0.82 6.26
N ALA A 162 -21.27 1.59 7.34
CA ALA A 162 -20.13 2.21 8.04
C ALA A 162 -19.13 1.20 8.64
N THR A 163 -19.58 0.03 9.07
CA THR A 163 -18.69 -0.99 9.63
C THR A 163 -17.77 -1.58 8.56
N ALA A 164 -18.32 -1.90 7.38
CA ALA A 164 -17.53 -2.40 6.26
C ALA A 164 -16.59 -1.32 5.70
N SER A 165 -17.03 -0.05 5.66
CA SER A 165 -16.17 1.05 5.21
C SER A 165 -15.00 1.29 6.16
N GLN A 166 -15.19 1.12 7.47
CA GLN A 166 -14.09 1.17 8.44
C GLN A 166 -13.07 0.05 8.22
N VAL A 167 -13.51 -1.17 7.89
CA VAL A 167 -12.60 -2.29 7.56
C VAL A 167 -11.73 -1.95 6.35
N LEU A 168 -12.35 -1.37 5.30
CA LEU A 168 -11.60 -0.91 4.12
C LEU A 168 -10.65 0.24 4.48
N GLN A 169 -11.10 1.20 5.29
CA GLN A 169 -10.28 2.33 5.71
C GLN A 169 -9.05 1.86 6.48
N ASP A 170 -9.22 0.93 7.43
CA ASP A 170 -8.12 0.39 8.22
C ASP A 170 -7.10 -0.35 7.34
N GLU A 171 -7.58 -1.13 6.36
CA GLU A 171 -6.72 -1.77 5.35
C GLU A 171 -5.92 -0.72 4.56
N ILE A 172 -6.60 0.28 4.01
CA ILE A 172 -5.94 1.27 3.15
C ILE A 172 -4.93 2.08 3.97
N THR A 173 -5.27 2.54 5.16
CA THR A 173 -4.37 3.40 5.95
C THR A 173 -3.16 2.61 6.47
N ASN A 174 -3.33 1.35 6.88
CA ASN A 174 -2.26 0.58 7.53
C ASN A 174 -1.45 -0.31 6.58
N LEU A 175 -1.97 -0.63 5.39
CA LEU A 175 -1.29 -1.46 4.39
C LEU A 175 -1.12 -0.72 3.07
N ASN A 176 -2.20 -0.55 2.31
CA ASN A 176 -2.12 -0.08 0.92
C ASN A 176 -1.65 1.37 0.76
N GLY A 177 -1.84 2.18 1.78
CA GLY A 177 -1.43 3.57 1.92
C GLY A 177 -0.39 3.78 3.01
N ALA A 178 0.14 2.70 3.58
CA ALA A 178 1.23 2.78 4.53
C ALA A 178 2.40 3.55 3.90
N GLY A 179 2.98 4.48 4.66
CA GLY A 179 3.98 5.43 4.17
C GLY A 179 3.40 6.65 3.42
N LEU A 180 2.39 6.50 2.55
CA LEU A 180 1.73 7.64 1.91
C LEU A 180 0.94 8.48 2.94
N GLU A 181 0.27 7.82 3.89
CA GLU A 181 -0.44 8.50 4.99
C GLU A 181 0.49 9.43 5.77
N LEU A 182 1.71 8.96 6.05
CA LEU A 182 2.72 9.75 6.74
C LEU A 182 3.31 10.83 5.83
N ALA A 183 3.73 10.46 4.62
CA ALA A 183 4.43 11.35 3.71
C ALA A 183 3.53 12.52 3.24
N CYS A 184 2.22 12.32 3.22
CA CYS A 184 1.23 13.31 2.82
C CYS A 184 0.53 14.02 3.99
N LEU A 185 0.86 13.68 5.25
CA LEU A 185 0.15 14.17 6.43
C LEU A 185 0.06 15.71 6.48
N GLU A 186 1.17 16.38 6.18
CA GLU A 186 1.25 17.85 6.20
C GLU A 186 0.56 18.49 4.99
N VAL A 187 0.40 17.75 3.89
CA VAL A 187 -0.20 18.22 2.64
C VAL A 187 -1.71 18.09 2.66
N PHE A 188 -2.27 17.11 3.39
CA PHE A 188 -3.71 16.83 3.38
C PHE A 188 -4.59 18.02 3.74
N GLY A 189 -4.12 18.92 4.61
CA GLY A 189 -4.84 20.15 4.98
C GLY A 189 -4.97 21.16 3.84
N GLU A 190 -4.07 21.09 2.86
CA GLU A 190 -4.05 21.98 1.69
C GLU A 190 -4.85 21.44 0.49
N CYS A 191 -5.29 20.19 0.57
CA CYS A 191 -6.10 19.57 -0.47
C CYS A 191 -7.54 20.07 -0.35
N SER A 192 -8.02 20.78 -1.37
CA SER A 192 -9.44 21.06 -1.52
C SER A 192 -10.21 19.74 -1.60
N ASN A 193 -11.33 19.64 -0.87
CA ASN A 193 -12.26 18.53 -1.04
C ASN A 193 -12.90 18.69 -2.42
N SER A 194 -12.25 18.14 -3.44
CA SER A 194 -12.75 18.14 -4.81
C SER A 194 -13.96 17.21 -4.85
N ALA A 195 -15.15 17.77 -4.59
CA ALA A 195 -16.40 17.15 -4.99
C ALA A 195 -16.32 16.93 -6.51
N MET A 196 -16.25 15.66 -6.91
CA MET A 196 -16.28 15.11 -8.27
C MET A 196 -16.45 16.12 -9.42
N MET A 197 -15.39 16.33 -10.20
CA MET A 197 -15.52 16.73 -11.61
C MET A 197 -15.10 15.54 -12.45
N LEU A 198 -16.06 14.94 -13.16
CA LEU A 198 -15.86 13.82 -14.08
C LEU A 198 -15.20 14.32 -15.37
N ALA A 199 -13.94 13.94 -15.60
CA ALA A 199 -13.37 13.94 -16.94
C ALA A 199 -12.75 12.56 -17.19
N SER A 200 -13.32 11.86 -18.17
CA SER A 200 -12.96 10.50 -18.54
C SER A 200 -11.74 10.52 -19.47
N SER A 201 -10.66 9.85 -19.10
CA SER A 201 -9.56 9.53 -20.02
C SER A 201 -9.00 8.15 -19.71
N LEU A 202 -8.90 7.33 -20.76
CA LEU A 202 -8.38 5.96 -20.74
C LEU A 202 -6.85 5.98 -20.87
N LEU A 203 -6.10 5.49 -19.86
CA LEU A 203 -4.75 4.93 -20.03
C LEU A 203 -4.34 4.06 -18.81
N PRO A 204 -3.49 3.02 -18.98
CA PRO A 204 -3.26 1.98 -17.99
C PRO A 204 -2.04 2.24 -17.10
N ILE A 205 -2.10 1.65 -15.90
CA ILE A 205 -1.22 1.81 -14.74
C ILE A 205 0.06 0.98 -14.88
N LEU A 206 1.19 1.58 -14.51
CA LEU A 206 2.52 0.96 -14.44
C LEU A 206 3.09 1.13 -13.03
N PHE A 207 2.50 0.49 -12.02
CA PHE A 207 2.99 0.58 -10.63
C PHE A 207 3.20 -0.78 -9.93
N ALA A 208 3.00 -1.90 -10.64
CA ALA A 208 3.16 -3.25 -10.05
C ALA A 208 4.56 -3.89 -10.25
N PHE A 209 5.46 -3.30 -11.04
CA PHE A 209 6.69 -3.98 -11.47
C PHE A 209 7.95 -3.69 -10.64
N LEU A 210 7.93 -2.71 -9.72
CA LEU A 210 9.15 -2.29 -9.01
C LEU A 210 9.57 -3.25 -7.89
N CYS A 211 8.63 -3.94 -7.23
CA CYS A 211 8.97 -4.80 -6.10
C CYS A 211 9.49 -6.20 -6.47
N MET A 212 9.49 -6.59 -7.75
CA MET A 212 9.91 -7.94 -8.18
C MET A 212 11.41 -8.06 -8.46
N PHE A 213 12.17 -6.96 -8.37
CA PHE A 213 13.59 -6.89 -8.75
C PHE A 213 14.52 -6.37 -7.63
N LEU A 214 14.02 -6.22 -6.40
CA LEU A 214 14.79 -5.79 -5.22
C LEU A 214 14.93 -6.94 -4.22
#